data_AF-A0A3N5PS45-F1
#
_entry.id   AF-A0A3N5PS45-F1
#
_cell.length_a   1.000
_cell.length_b   1.000
_cell.length_c   1.000
_cell.angle_alpha   90.00
_cell.angle_beta   90.00
_cell.angle_gamma   90.00
#
_symmetry.space_group_name_H-M   'P 1'
#
loop_
_entity.id
_entity.type
_entity.pdbx_description
1 polymer ?
#
loop_
_entity_poly.entity_id
_entity_poly.type
_entity_poly.pdbx_seq_one_letter_code
_entity_poly.pdbx_strand_id
1 'polypeptide(L)'
;MTWTAYFGASFVPVRAWQVTGRIAEGEDSLPMRVTKLLAVSLLLLSLAACGTAVPEATSTPVPFSTPAPTVEGQLPPTEAPLAATATPPPAAGAPATEAPVVPTAPPTQAAGPTAQPTQAAGPTVPLRMIALEVPQNGAVVRSPVVVRGRVSVTPFEATLRGRVYDAQGQVVGEGPIMLTTEMGQPGTFEGEIPFHVTAGGPGRVEVAEESMKDGSVVVSAVASVVLESQTASLGVEIPGADEPVTLPLHILARVGQPGEQVTASLRWQDGTELTDTFTTLRGEDGRGLLIDSLDWQMESQPPQPPSQPAELELRNAAGTVLARQPVRVLSHDDPEVMQVTLYFVLGEQLQPVQRNIPRTEGVGAAALRELLWGPPPLNLAGFETAIPMPEDVLNYHARESDWGPRITLVGLNIVDGVATADFSQELRSYAGGSLRVMLIRQQIEQTLRQFSTVQEVRIAIEGETEAVLEP
;
A
#
# COMPACT_ATOMS: atom_id res chain seq x y z
N MET A 1 -15.21 65.04 -24.76
CA MET A 1 -15.66 65.35 -23.39
C MET A 1 -15.50 64.05 -22.61
N THR A 2 -14.60 63.90 -21.63
CA THR A 2 -14.54 64.56 -20.29
C THR A 2 -15.82 64.30 -19.50
N TRP A 3 -15.80 63.70 -18.31
CA TRP A 3 -14.85 63.93 -17.21
C TRP A 3 -14.37 62.67 -16.46
N THR A 4 -13.32 62.85 -15.64
CA THR A 4 -12.77 61.86 -14.70
C THR A 4 -12.73 62.47 -13.29
N ALA A 5 -13.02 61.70 -12.25
CA ALA A 5 -12.76 62.05 -10.84
C ALA A 5 -12.19 60.82 -10.12
N TYR A 6 -10.96 60.85 -9.62
CA TYR A 6 -10.48 61.50 -8.37
C TYR A 6 -10.88 60.77 -7.08
N PHE A 7 -9.96 59.92 -6.60
CA PHE A 7 -9.61 59.81 -5.18
C PHE A 7 -8.08 59.70 -5.10
N GLY A 8 -7.46 60.35 -4.10
CA GLY A 8 -6.01 60.42 -3.96
C GLY A 8 -5.54 59.83 -2.62
N ALA A 9 -4.38 59.17 -2.64
CA ALA A 9 -3.70 58.68 -1.46
C ALA A 9 -2.22 59.09 -1.51
N SER A 10 -1.70 59.67 -0.43
CA SER A 10 -0.33 60.20 -0.38
C SER A 10 0.63 59.21 0.26
N PHE A 11 1.73 58.89 -0.44
CA PHE A 11 2.83 58.07 0.08
C PHE A 11 3.88 58.93 0.81
N VAL A 12 4.41 58.41 1.92
CA VAL A 12 5.70 58.85 2.50
C VAL A 12 6.46 57.61 3.01
N PRO A 13 7.68 57.33 2.54
CA PRO A 13 8.49 56.20 3.00
C PRO A 13 9.47 56.59 4.12
N VAL A 14 9.88 55.61 4.95
CA VAL A 14 10.97 55.75 5.92
C VAL A 14 12.11 54.80 5.54
N ARG A 15 13.37 55.28 5.64
CA ARG A 15 14.58 54.49 5.36
C ARG A 15 15.25 54.00 6.64
N ALA A 16 15.90 52.84 6.55
CA ALA A 16 16.73 52.27 7.62
C ALA A 16 18.09 52.99 7.75
N TRP A 17 18.72 52.83 8.91
CA TRP A 17 20.15 53.07 9.16
C TRP A 17 20.70 52.01 10.14
N GLN A 18 21.94 51.57 9.92
CA GLN A 18 22.72 50.76 10.86
C GLN A 18 23.79 51.64 11.52
N VAL A 19 24.16 51.34 12.77
CA VAL A 19 25.47 51.70 13.36
C VAL A 19 25.95 50.52 14.23
N THR A 20 27.25 50.27 14.25
CA THR A 20 27.91 49.16 14.98
C THR A 20 28.74 49.70 16.16
N GLY A 21 28.86 48.97 17.27
CA GLY A 21 29.67 49.40 18.43
C GLY A 21 30.13 48.27 19.37
N ARG A 22 31.34 48.44 19.94
CA ARG A 22 32.08 47.56 20.88
C ARG A 22 33.19 48.44 21.52
N ILE A 23 33.79 48.23 22.70
CA ILE A 23 33.79 47.17 23.75
C ILE A 23 33.44 47.88 25.12
N ALA A 24 33.69 47.43 26.37
CA ALA A 24 34.53 46.39 26.96
C ALA A 24 33.95 45.81 28.28
N GLU A 25 34.66 44.80 28.79
CA GLU A 25 34.88 44.31 30.17
C GLU A 25 34.37 45.13 31.38
N GLY A 26 33.99 44.40 32.44
CA GLY A 26 33.74 44.90 33.80
C GLY A 26 33.31 43.76 34.74
N GLU A 27 34.06 43.54 35.83
CA GLU A 27 33.86 42.44 36.79
C GLU A 27 32.92 42.79 37.97
N ASP A 28 32.75 41.80 38.85
CA ASP A 28 32.39 41.87 40.27
C ASP A 28 30.93 41.95 40.77
N SER A 29 30.52 40.81 41.34
CA SER A 29 30.09 40.67 42.75
C SER A 29 28.59 40.57 43.13
N LEU A 30 28.21 39.32 43.41
CA LEU A 30 27.37 38.84 44.53
C LEU A 30 25.82 39.04 44.49
N PRO A 31 25.06 38.19 45.23
CA PRO A 31 23.62 38.00 44.97
C PRO A 31 22.69 38.44 46.12
N MET A 32 21.39 38.58 45.83
CA MET A 32 20.35 38.60 46.87
C MET A 32 19.04 37.92 46.44
N ARG A 33 18.51 37.03 47.29
CA ARG A 33 17.20 36.38 47.12
C ARG A 33 16.08 37.27 47.68
N VAL A 34 14.96 37.45 46.97
CA VAL A 34 13.64 37.71 47.59
C VAL A 34 12.52 37.05 46.78
N THR A 35 11.70 36.22 47.44
CA THR A 35 10.49 35.59 46.92
C THR A 35 9.33 36.60 46.83
N LYS A 36 8.45 36.49 45.82
CA LYS A 36 7.10 37.09 45.86
C LYS A 36 6.02 36.13 45.37
N LEU A 37 4.83 36.25 45.98
CA LEU A 37 3.64 35.43 45.75
C LEU A 37 2.62 36.14 44.83
N LEU A 38 1.53 35.44 44.53
CA LEU A 38 0.41 35.88 43.69
C LEU A 38 -0.26 37.19 44.17
N ALA A 39 -0.92 37.86 43.24
CA ALA A 39 -2.18 38.57 43.48
C ALA A 39 -3.14 38.32 42.30
N VAL A 40 -4.41 38.04 42.60
CA VAL A 40 -5.50 37.85 41.61
C VAL A 40 -6.51 38.98 41.83
N SER A 41 -7.08 39.51 40.74
CA SER A 41 -8.19 40.46 40.80
C SER A 41 -9.30 40.04 39.84
N LEU A 42 -10.52 39.94 40.36
CA LEU A 42 -11.75 39.63 39.62
C LEU A 42 -12.55 40.93 39.44
N LEU A 43 -13.27 41.08 38.33
CA LEU A 43 -14.29 42.13 38.21
C LEU A 43 -15.56 41.59 37.53
N LEU A 44 -16.70 41.81 38.17
CA LEU A 44 -18.03 41.51 37.67
C LEU A 44 -18.83 42.82 37.55
N LEU A 45 -19.64 42.93 36.51
CA LEU A 45 -20.77 43.87 36.47
C LEU A 45 -21.92 43.26 35.67
N SER A 46 -23.16 43.56 36.06
CA SER A 46 -24.38 42.96 35.52
C SER A 46 -25.41 44.03 35.18
N LEU A 47 -26.26 43.73 34.20
CA LEU A 47 -27.53 44.41 33.91
C LEU A 47 -28.44 43.47 33.10
N ALA A 48 -29.74 43.73 33.06
CA ALA A 48 -30.74 42.69 32.76
C ALA A 48 -31.91 43.13 31.87
N ALA A 49 -32.59 42.10 31.33
CA ALA A 49 -33.98 42.06 30.89
C ALA A 49 -34.45 42.95 29.72
N CYS A 50 -34.74 42.29 28.59
CA CYS A 50 -36.12 42.22 28.07
C CYS A 50 -36.28 40.95 27.22
N GLY A 51 -37.50 40.46 27.01
CA GLY A 51 -37.75 39.20 26.28
C GLY A 51 -38.90 39.29 25.29
N THR A 52 -39.06 38.24 24.49
CA THR A 52 -40.23 38.01 23.60
C THR A 52 -40.42 36.50 23.36
N ALA A 53 -41.55 36.11 22.76
CA ALA A 53 -42.12 34.76 22.89
C ALA A 53 -41.77 33.75 21.77
N VAL A 54 -42.08 32.49 22.05
CA VAL A 54 -42.09 31.31 21.15
C VAL A 54 -43.23 31.40 20.11
N PRO A 55 -43.17 30.67 18.98
CA PRO A 55 -43.57 29.24 18.93
C PRO A 55 -42.49 28.36 18.25
N GLU A 56 -42.15 27.16 18.72
CA GLU A 56 -42.99 25.96 18.97
C GLU A 56 -43.69 25.46 17.69
N ALA A 57 -42.98 24.61 16.94
CA ALA A 57 -43.51 23.91 15.77
C ALA A 57 -43.81 22.45 16.14
N THR A 58 -45.09 22.15 16.42
CA THR A 58 -45.56 20.79 16.64
C THR A 58 -45.47 19.98 15.34
N SER A 59 -44.79 18.83 15.37
CA SER A 59 -44.90 17.81 14.33
C SER A 59 -45.32 16.47 14.94
N THR A 60 -46.50 15.98 14.54
CA THR A 60 -47.00 14.67 14.96
C THR A 60 -46.39 13.55 14.11
N PRO A 61 -46.01 12.41 14.68
CA PRO A 61 -45.48 11.28 13.91
C PRO A 61 -46.57 10.69 13.00
N VAL A 62 -46.27 10.56 11.71
CA VAL A 62 -47.10 9.82 10.75
C VAL A 62 -46.71 8.34 10.75
N PRO A 63 -47.65 7.40 10.99
CA PRO A 63 -47.34 5.97 10.98
C PRO A 63 -47.29 5.45 9.54
N PHE A 64 -46.08 5.14 9.05
CA PHE A 64 -45.91 4.37 7.81
C PHE A 64 -45.99 2.87 8.11
N SER A 65 -47.11 2.26 7.70
CA SER A 65 -47.34 0.82 7.86
C SER A 65 -46.55 0.00 6.85
N THR A 66 -45.89 -1.06 7.34
CA THR A 66 -45.31 -2.13 6.53
C THR A 66 -46.39 -2.94 5.80
N PRO A 67 -46.13 -3.40 4.57
CA PRO A 67 -46.65 -4.66 4.05
C PRO A 67 -45.54 -5.73 4.01
N ALA A 68 -45.87 -6.95 4.42
CA ALA A 68 -44.99 -8.12 4.26
C ALA A 68 -44.95 -8.60 2.80
N PRO A 69 -43.92 -9.34 2.36
CA PRO A 69 -43.86 -9.89 1.00
C PRO A 69 -44.95 -10.96 0.77
N THR A 70 -45.57 -10.93 -0.41
CA THR A 70 -46.53 -11.96 -0.87
C THR A 70 -45.78 -13.13 -1.50
N VAL A 71 -46.23 -14.36 -1.22
CA VAL A 71 -45.63 -15.61 -1.72
C VAL A 71 -46.48 -16.21 -2.84
N GLU A 72 -46.02 -16.06 -4.08
CA GLU A 72 -46.35 -16.92 -5.23
C GLU A 72 -45.06 -17.06 -6.07
N GLY A 73 -44.73 -18.20 -6.68
CA GLY A 73 -45.42 -19.50 -6.64
C GLY A 73 -45.27 -20.30 -7.94
N GLN A 74 -44.06 -20.72 -8.33
CA GLN A 74 -43.90 -21.70 -9.41
C GLN A 74 -42.61 -22.52 -9.35
N LEU A 75 -42.74 -23.85 -9.43
CA LEU A 75 -41.72 -24.84 -9.80
C LEU A 75 -42.26 -25.61 -11.01
N PRO A 76 -41.44 -26.03 -11.98
CA PRO A 76 -40.96 -27.43 -12.00
C PRO A 76 -39.62 -27.64 -12.77
N PRO A 77 -39.12 -28.89 -12.92
CA PRO A 77 -39.04 -29.98 -11.94
C PRO A 77 -37.59 -30.54 -11.80
N THR A 78 -37.39 -31.40 -10.80
CA THR A 78 -36.18 -32.22 -10.62
C THR A 78 -36.07 -33.32 -11.69
N GLU A 79 -34.87 -33.57 -12.22
CA GLU A 79 -34.51 -34.87 -12.81
C GLU A 79 -33.03 -35.22 -12.56
N ALA A 80 -32.78 -36.43 -12.04
CA ALA A 80 -31.46 -37.03 -11.79
C ALA A 80 -31.64 -38.51 -11.36
N PRO A 81 -30.60 -39.36 -11.39
CA PRO A 81 -29.33 -39.30 -12.12
C PRO A 81 -29.16 -40.48 -13.11
N LEU A 82 -28.12 -40.47 -13.96
CA LEU A 82 -27.72 -41.66 -14.75
C LEU A 82 -26.23 -42.00 -14.65
N ALA A 83 -25.98 -43.30 -14.75
CA ALA A 83 -24.80 -44.07 -14.38
C ALA A 83 -23.44 -43.61 -14.95
N ALA A 84 -22.38 -43.97 -14.22
CA ALA A 84 -20.99 -43.82 -14.65
C ALA A 84 -20.54 -44.94 -15.62
N THR A 85 -19.50 -44.63 -16.41
CA THR A 85 -18.54 -45.63 -16.92
C THR A 85 -17.15 -45.00 -16.97
N ALA A 86 -16.13 -45.74 -16.54
CA ALA A 86 -14.73 -45.32 -16.61
C ALA A 86 -14.02 -45.98 -17.81
N THR A 87 -13.02 -45.30 -18.38
CA THR A 87 -12.27 -45.78 -19.56
C THR A 87 -10.81 -46.08 -19.19
N PRO A 88 -10.32 -47.32 -19.35
CA PRO A 88 -8.92 -47.70 -19.08
C PRO A 88 -7.99 -47.51 -20.30
N PRO A 89 -6.65 -47.57 -20.12
CA PRO A 89 -5.66 -47.29 -21.17
C PRO A 89 -5.21 -48.54 -21.96
N PRO A 90 -4.59 -48.36 -23.14
CA PRO A 90 -3.85 -49.41 -23.86
C PRO A 90 -2.34 -49.37 -23.59
N ALA A 91 -1.66 -50.52 -23.69
CA ALA A 91 -0.20 -50.65 -23.62
C ALA A 91 0.35 -51.60 -24.71
N ALA A 92 1.58 -51.32 -25.15
CA ALA A 92 2.56 -52.12 -25.90
C ALA A 92 2.14 -53.39 -26.70
N GLY A 93 2.53 -53.44 -27.98
CA GLY A 93 2.60 -54.67 -28.79
C GLY A 93 3.11 -54.47 -30.23
N ALA A 94 4.03 -55.33 -30.68
CA ALA A 94 4.60 -55.42 -32.05
C ALA A 94 4.58 -56.91 -32.51
N PRO A 95 5.28 -57.43 -33.56
CA PRO A 95 6.07 -56.82 -34.66
C PRO A 95 5.86 -57.45 -36.08
N ALA A 96 6.52 -56.90 -37.12
CA ALA A 96 6.87 -57.53 -38.43
C ALA A 96 8.02 -56.72 -39.14
N THR A 97 8.92 -57.18 -40.04
CA THR A 97 9.19 -58.44 -40.79
C THR A 97 8.54 -58.53 -42.21
N GLU A 98 9.25 -58.64 -43.36
CA GLU A 98 10.69 -58.49 -43.72
C GLU A 98 10.94 -58.46 -45.27
N ALA A 99 12.23 -58.42 -45.71
CA ALA A 99 12.83 -58.92 -46.98
C ALA A 99 12.66 -58.15 -48.33
N PRO A 100 13.51 -58.39 -49.38
CA PRO A 100 14.74 -59.20 -49.47
C PRO A 100 16.00 -58.46 -50.04
N VAL A 101 17.12 -59.19 -50.26
CA VAL A 101 18.46 -58.69 -50.69
C VAL A 101 19.05 -59.53 -51.85
N VAL A 102 19.85 -58.94 -52.76
CA VAL A 102 20.89 -59.65 -53.58
C VAL A 102 22.06 -58.71 -54.01
N PRO A 103 23.29 -59.21 -54.33
CA PRO A 103 24.53 -58.40 -54.32
C PRO A 103 25.43 -58.50 -55.59
N THR A 104 26.57 -57.79 -55.59
CA THR A 104 27.76 -58.10 -56.44
C THR A 104 29.09 -57.71 -55.76
N ALA A 105 30.24 -58.17 -56.28
CA ALA A 105 31.54 -58.25 -55.59
C ALA A 105 32.75 -57.66 -56.40
N PRO A 106 33.98 -57.56 -55.83
CA PRO A 106 35.14 -56.81 -56.39
C PRO A 106 36.08 -57.73 -57.23
N PRO A 107 37.39 -57.43 -57.55
CA PRO A 107 38.25 -56.26 -57.28
C PRO A 107 39.12 -55.78 -58.47
N THR A 108 40.05 -54.81 -58.24
CA THR A 108 41.52 -54.94 -58.44
C THR A 108 42.25 -53.60 -58.15
N GLN A 109 43.54 -53.66 -57.80
CA GLN A 109 44.35 -52.55 -57.28
C GLN A 109 45.14 -51.77 -58.34
N ALA A 110 45.42 -50.49 -58.07
CA ALA A 110 46.70 -49.85 -58.38
C ALA A 110 46.95 -48.65 -57.42
N ALA A 111 48.12 -48.60 -56.77
CA ALA A 111 48.63 -47.41 -56.09
C ALA A 111 49.68 -46.72 -56.97
N GLY A 112 49.99 -45.44 -56.85
CA GLY A 112 49.46 -44.37 -55.98
C GLY A 112 49.85 -42.99 -56.55
N PRO A 113 49.70 -41.89 -55.81
CA PRO A 113 50.81 -41.51 -54.94
C PRO A 113 50.43 -40.93 -53.56
N THR A 114 51.47 -40.87 -52.72
CA THR A 114 51.65 -40.17 -51.43
C THR A 114 50.49 -39.31 -50.88
N ALA A 115 50.03 -39.66 -49.68
CA ALA A 115 49.01 -38.89 -48.96
C ALA A 115 49.48 -37.48 -48.55
N GLN A 116 48.60 -36.50 -48.75
CA GLN A 116 48.60 -35.22 -48.04
C GLN A 116 47.54 -35.30 -46.92
N PRO A 117 47.80 -34.84 -45.68
CA PRO A 117 46.82 -34.95 -44.61
C PRO A 117 45.58 -34.08 -44.90
N THR A 118 44.43 -34.72 -45.15
CA THR A 118 43.14 -34.04 -45.13
C THR A 118 42.86 -33.60 -43.71
N GLN A 119 42.91 -32.29 -43.45
CA GLN A 119 42.46 -31.75 -42.17
C GLN A 119 40.97 -32.06 -42.03
N ALA A 120 40.59 -32.73 -40.94
CA ALA A 120 39.18 -32.88 -40.59
C ALA A 120 38.58 -31.48 -40.35
N ALA A 121 37.38 -31.26 -40.87
CA ALA A 121 36.63 -30.06 -40.52
C ALA A 121 36.40 -30.04 -39.00
N GLY A 122 36.88 -28.98 -38.33
CA GLY A 122 36.63 -28.80 -36.91
C GLY A 122 35.12 -28.67 -36.62
N PRO A 123 34.65 -29.04 -35.43
CA PRO A 123 33.24 -28.94 -35.09
C PRO A 123 32.77 -27.49 -35.18
N THR A 124 31.83 -27.21 -36.10
CA THR A 124 31.25 -25.88 -36.28
C THR A 124 30.43 -25.52 -35.05
N VAL A 125 30.99 -24.68 -34.17
CA VAL A 125 30.28 -24.19 -32.97
C VAL A 125 29.07 -23.36 -33.43
N PRO A 126 27.84 -23.68 -33.00
CA PRO A 126 26.68 -22.87 -33.35
C PRO A 126 26.80 -21.48 -32.72
N LEU A 127 26.46 -20.45 -33.50
CA LEU A 127 26.46 -19.06 -33.05
C LEU A 127 25.44 -18.88 -31.92
N ARG A 128 25.91 -18.61 -30.70
CA ARG A 128 25.05 -18.23 -29.57
C ARG A 128 24.61 -16.79 -29.75
N MET A 129 23.33 -16.55 -29.52
CA MET A 129 22.68 -15.24 -29.63
C MET A 129 21.51 -15.20 -28.66
N ILE A 130 21.39 -14.08 -27.96
CA ILE A 130 20.18 -13.68 -27.22
C ILE A 130 19.55 -12.55 -28.03
N ALA A 131 18.24 -12.59 -28.23
CA ALA A 131 17.45 -11.51 -28.79
C ALA A 131 16.41 -11.08 -27.75
N LEU A 132 16.55 -9.85 -27.26
CA LEU A 132 15.64 -9.23 -26.29
C LEU A 132 14.54 -8.49 -27.06
N GLU A 133 13.29 -8.85 -26.83
CA GLU A 133 12.11 -8.35 -27.56
C GLU A 133 11.25 -7.41 -26.68
N VAL A 134 11.30 -7.61 -25.36
CA VAL A 134 10.77 -6.72 -24.32
C VAL A 134 11.84 -6.60 -23.20
N PRO A 135 12.12 -5.39 -22.66
CA PRO A 135 11.62 -4.08 -23.10
C PRO A 135 12.24 -3.63 -24.43
N GLN A 136 11.53 -2.74 -25.13
CA GLN A 136 12.05 -2.10 -26.35
C GLN A 136 12.95 -0.91 -26.02
N ASN A 137 13.86 -0.56 -26.95
CA ASN A 137 14.72 0.61 -26.80
C ASN A 137 13.90 1.90 -26.67
N GLY A 138 14.11 2.63 -25.57
CA GLY A 138 13.39 3.86 -25.23
C GLY A 138 12.13 3.65 -24.38
N ALA A 139 11.78 2.40 -24.02
CA ALA A 139 10.63 2.14 -23.15
C ALA A 139 10.85 2.71 -21.73
N VAL A 140 9.78 3.27 -21.15
CA VAL A 140 9.72 3.57 -19.72
C VAL A 140 9.43 2.26 -18.98
N VAL A 141 10.17 1.96 -17.92
CA VAL A 141 10.01 0.71 -17.15
C VAL A 141 9.90 0.98 -15.65
N ARG A 142 8.98 0.25 -15.02
CA ARG A 142 8.77 0.15 -13.57
C ARG A 142 9.39 -1.15 -13.04
N SER A 143 9.53 -1.25 -11.72
CA SER A 143 10.02 -2.47 -11.06
C SER A 143 8.85 -3.34 -10.60
N PRO A 144 8.88 -4.67 -10.81
CA PRO A 144 9.89 -5.39 -11.59
C PRO A 144 9.75 -5.11 -13.10
N VAL A 145 10.87 -5.10 -13.83
CA VAL A 145 10.81 -5.01 -15.30
C VAL A 145 10.61 -6.40 -15.90
N VAL A 146 9.53 -6.57 -16.66
CA VAL A 146 9.29 -7.77 -17.47
C VAL A 146 10.28 -7.80 -18.64
N VAL A 147 11.00 -8.90 -18.79
CA VAL A 147 11.88 -9.20 -19.93
C VAL A 147 11.36 -10.39 -20.71
N ARG A 148 11.36 -10.28 -22.04
CA ARG A 148 10.92 -11.35 -22.95
C ARG A 148 11.81 -11.41 -24.18
N GLY A 149 12.01 -12.62 -24.70
CA GLY A 149 12.80 -12.80 -25.91
C GLY A 149 13.12 -14.25 -26.20
N ARG A 150 14.21 -14.46 -26.95
CA ARG A 150 14.61 -15.78 -27.46
C ARG A 150 16.11 -15.97 -27.56
N VAL A 151 16.55 -17.22 -27.52
CA VAL A 151 17.94 -17.64 -27.67
C VAL A 151 18.09 -18.59 -28.85
N SER A 152 19.22 -18.52 -29.56
CA SER A 152 19.54 -19.49 -30.61
C SER A 152 20.04 -20.83 -30.07
N VAL A 153 20.50 -20.86 -28.82
CA VAL A 153 20.98 -22.06 -28.10
C VAL A 153 20.62 -21.89 -26.63
N THR A 154 19.87 -22.82 -26.04
CA THR A 154 19.51 -22.78 -24.62
C THR A 154 20.75 -23.06 -23.75
N PRO A 155 21.04 -22.23 -22.73
CA PRO A 155 22.25 -22.33 -21.91
C PRO A 155 22.24 -23.57 -21.00
N PHE A 156 23.37 -23.81 -20.35
CA PHE A 156 23.45 -24.78 -19.25
C PHE A 156 22.51 -24.36 -18.12
N GLU A 157 21.92 -25.34 -17.41
CA GLU A 157 20.88 -25.11 -16.38
C GLU A 157 19.66 -24.29 -16.85
N ALA A 158 19.45 -24.13 -18.17
CA ALA A 158 18.35 -23.37 -18.77
C ALA A 158 18.13 -21.96 -18.16
N THR A 159 19.21 -21.34 -17.67
CA THR A 159 19.16 -20.08 -16.90
C THR A 159 19.93 -18.97 -17.59
N LEU A 160 19.34 -17.78 -17.63
CA LEU A 160 20.00 -16.51 -17.98
C LEU A 160 20.01 -15.57 -16.77
N ARG A 161 20.94 -14.62 -16.74
CA ARG A 161 20.98 -13.55 -15.72
C ARG A 161 20.43 -12.26 -16.30
N GLY A 162 19.39 -11.73 -15.68
CA GLY A 162 18.90 -10.38 -15.91
C GLY A 162 19.61 -9.37 -15.00
N ARG A 163 19.99 -8.21 -15.53
CA ARG A 163 20.48 -7.04 -14.78
C ARG A 163 19.82 -5.76 -15.26
N VAL A 164 19.55 -4.85 -14.34
CA VAL A 164 19.14 -3.46 -14.62
C VAL A 164 20.25 -2.54 -14.17
N TYR A 165 20.59 -1.56 -14.99
CA TYR A 165 21.64 -0.58 -14.72
C TYR A 165 21.15 0.87 -14.86
N ASP A 166 21.67 1.75 -14.01
CA ASP A 166 21.42 3.20 -14.05
C ASP A 166 22.26 3.95 -15.11
N ALA A 167 22.12 5.27 -15.14
CA ALA A 167 22.87 6.18 -16.01
C ALA A 167 24.39 6.20 -15.71
N GLN A 168 24.78 5.85 -14.49
CA GLN A 168 26.15 5.77 -13.98
C GLN A 168 26.77 4.39 -14.23
N GLY A 169 25.98 3.43 -14.72
CA GLY A 169 26.38 2.06 -15.00
C GLY A 169 26.47 1.15 -13.78
N GLN A 170 25.94 1.54 -12.62
CA GLN A 170 25.80 0.67 -11.46
C GLN A 170 24.67 -0.35 -11.69
N VAL A 171 24.78 -1.55 -11.11
CA VAL A 171 23.67 -2.51 -11.08
C VAL A 171 22.67 -2.04 -10.02
N VAL A 172 21.44 -1.78 -10.44
CA VAL A 172 20.33 -1.34 -9.58
C VAL A 172 19.26 -2.42 -9.39
N GLY A 173 19.41 -3.56 -10.06
CA GLY A 173 18.58 -4.75 -9.89
C GLY A 173 19.13 -5.94 -10.67
N GLU A 174 18.89 -7.15 -10.19
CA GLU A 174 19.22 -8.38 -10.92
C GLU A 174 18.34 -9.56 -10.51
N GLY A 175 18.25 -10.57 -11.36
CA GLY A 175 17.45 -11.77 -11.13
C GLY A 175 17.72 -12.88 -12.16
N PRO A 176 17.47 -14.15 -11.79
CA PRO A 176 17.57 -15.28 -12.73
C PRO A 176 16.33 -15.35 -13.63
N ILE A 177 16.53 -15.71 -14.90
CA ILE A 177 15.48 -15.87 -15.90
C ILE A 177 15.53 -17.31 -16.41
N MET A 178 14.44 -18.05 -16.20
CA MET A 178 14.34 -19.46 -16.60
C MET A 178 13.88 -19.61 -18.05
N LEU A 179 14.38 -20.64 -18.74
CA LEU A 179 13.89 -21.08 -20.04
C LEU A 179 13.10 -22.39 -19.92
N THR A 180 12.03 -22.51 -20.69
CA THR A 180 11.12 -23.67 -20.70
C THR A 180 11.52 -24.74 -21.73
N THR A 181 12.77 -24.73 -22.20
CA THR A 181 13.24 -25.52 -23.36
C THR A 181 14.49 -26.35 -23.01
N GLU A 182 14.71 -27.44 -23.75
CA GLU A 182 15.83 -28.34 -23.51
C GLU A 182 17.18 -27.71 -23.89
N MET A 183 18.22 -28.02 -23.10
CA MET A 183 19.59 -27.51 -23.31
C MET A 183 20.06 -27.72 -24.74
N GLY A 184 20.65 -26.68 -25.34
CA GLY A 184 21.19 -26.73 -26.69
C GLY A 184 20.18 -26.47 -27.83
N GLN A 185 18.87 -26.55 -27.57
CA GLN A 185 17.86 -26.17 -28.56
C GLN A 185 17.64 -24.64 -28.58
N PRO A 186 17.15 -24.04 -29.68
CA PRO A 186 16.61 -22.69 -29.67
C PRO A 186 15.42 -22.60 -28.70
N GLY A 187 15.29 -21.48 -27.98
CA GLY A 187 14.32 -21.34 -26.89
C GLY A 187 13.80 -19.92 -26.71
N THR A 188 12.71 -19.79 -25.95
CA THR A 188 12.15 -18.49 -25.51
C THR A 188 12.36 -18.31 -24.01
N PHE A 189 12.51 -17.05 -23.58
CA PHE A 189 12.57 -16.66 -22.18
C PHE A 189 11.53 -15.59 -21.87
N GLU A 190 10.99 -15.65 -20.65
CA GLU A 190 10.10 -14.66 -20.06
C GLU A 190 10.36 -14.64 -18.56
N GLY A 191 10.46 -13.46 -17.96
CA GLY A 191 10.77 -13.31 -16.54
C GLY A 191 10.75 -11.86 -16.09
N GLU A 192 10.99 -11.66 -14.80
CA GLU A 192 10.88 -10.37 -14.13
C GLU A 192 12.17 -10.04 -13.38
N ILE A 193 12.68 -8.81 -13.54
CA ILE A 193 13.88 -8.34 -12.86
C ILE A 193 13.49 -7.23 -11.89
N PRO A 194 13.52 -7.45 -10.56
CA PRO A 194 13.33 -6.39 -9.59
C PRO A 194 14.55 -5.45 -9.59
N PHE A 195 14.30 -4.15 -9.53
CA PHE A 195 15.33 -3.12 -9.37
C PHE A 195 14.86 -1.99 -8.44
N HIS A 196 15.77 -1.10 -8.04
CA HIS A 196 15.51 0.04 -7.16
C HIS A 196 16.27 1.30 -7.58
N VAL A 197 15.57 2.42 -7.80
CA VAL A 197 16.19 3.71 -8.15
C VAL A 197 15.54 4.89 -7.43
N THR A 198 16.38 5.75 -6.83
CA THR A 198 16.01 6.98 -6.12
C THR A 198 16.01 8.24 -7.02
N ALA A 199 16.37 8.08 -8.30
CA ALA A 199 16.20 9.08 -9.34
C ALA A 199 15.81 8.38 -10.65
N GLY A 200 14.80 8.89 -11.33
CA GLY A 200 14.38 8.40 -12.64
C GLY A 200 15.27 8.96 -13.74
N GLY A 201 15.51 8.20 -14.79
CA GLY A 201 16.46 8.60 -15.83
C GLY A 201 16.80 7.50 -16.83
N PRO A 202 17.73 7.77 -17.77
CA PRO A 202 18.18 6.76 -18.72
C PRO A 202 18.90 5.63 -17.98
N GLY A 203 18.61 4.39 -18.38
CA GLY A 203 19.27 3.19 -17.89
C GLY A 203 19.32 2.13 -18.99
N ARG A 204 19.69 0.90 -18.62
CA ARG A 204 19.64 -0.25 -19.53
C ARG A 204 19.23 -1.53 -18.81
N VAL A 205 18.53 -2.39 -19.51
CA VAL A 205 18.28 -3.78 -19.09
C VAL A 205 19.17 -4.69 -19.93
N GLU A 206 19.91 -5.58 -19.27
CA GLU A 206 20.73 -6.61 -19.88
C GLU A 206 20.18 -7.99 -19.54
N VAL A 207 20.16 -8.89 -20.52
CA VAL A 207 19.96 -10.33 -20.32
C VAL A 207 21.19 -11.05 -20.87
N ALA A 208 21.88 -11.79 -19.99
CA ALA A 208 23.19 -12.39 -20.27
C ALA A 208 23.24 -13.90 -20.00
N GLU A 209 23.99 -14.61 -20.82
CA GLU A 209 24.49 -15.96 -20.53
C GLU A 209 25.86 -15.83 -19.86
N GLU A 210 26.02 -16.32 -18.63
CA GLU A 210 27.30 -16.33 -17.91
C GLU A 210 27.95 -17.72 -17.92
N SER A 211 29.28 -17.75 -18.06
CA SER A 211 30.09 -18.96 -18.15
C SER A 211 30.27 -19.59 -16.77
N MET A 212 29.70 -20.78 -16.55
CA MET A 212 29.85 -21.56 -15.31
C MET A 212 31.31 -21.96 -14.97
N LYS A 213 32.27 -21.67 -15.85
CA LYS A 213 33.70 -21.92 -15.64
C LYS A 213 34.42 -20.77 -14.93
N ASP A 214 33.99 -19.53 -15.16
CA ASP A 214 34.76 -18.31 -14.81
C ASP A 214 33.90 -17.05 -14.60
N GLY A 215 32.57 -17.15 -14.68
CA GLY A 215 31.64 -16.02 -14.54
C GLY A 215 31.66 -15.02 -15.71
N SER A 216 32.40 -15.30 -16.78
CA SER A 216 32.47 -14.40 -17.94
C SER A 216 31.16 -14.39 -18.74
N VAL A 217 30.74 -13.23 -19.25
CA VAL A 217 29.58 -13.13 -20.14
C VAL A 217 29.93 -13.78 -21.48
N VAL A 218 29.21 -14.84 -21.84
CA VAL A 218 29.34 -15.59 -23.09
C VAL A 218 28.67 -14.83 -24.23
N VAL A 219 27.48 -14.30 -23.96
CA VAL A 219 26.67 -13.45 -24.85
C VAL A 219 25.67 -12.68 -24.00
N SER A 220 25.37 -11.43 -24.37
CA SER A 220 24.26 -10.67 -23.78
C SER A 220 23.48 -9.88 -24.82
N ALA A 221 22.24 -9.54 -24.47
CA ALA A 221 21.38 -8.62 -25.20
C ALA A 221 20.99 -7.45 -24.27
N VAL A 222 20.97 -6.23 -24.82
CA VAL A 222 20.77 -5.00 -24.05
C VAL A 222 19.68 -4.14 -24.69
N ALA A 223 18.75 -3.65 -23.86
CA ALA A 223 17.80 -2.62 -24.21
C ALA A 223 18.08 -1.35 -23.39
N SER A 224 18.21 -0.20 -24.05
CA SER A 224 18.24 1.11 -23.39
C SER A 224 16.83 1.50 -22.97
N VAL A 225 16.63 1.90 -21.73
CA VAL A 225 15.30 2.20 -21.16
C VAL A 225 15.32 3.53 -20.40
N VAL A 226 14.14 4.03 -20.03
CA VAL A 226 13.99 5.06 -19.00
C VAL A 226 13.49 4.36 -17.74
N LEU A 227 14.32 4.34 -16.69
CA LEU A 227 13.93 3.84 -15.38
C LEU A 227 13.04 4.89 -14.70
N GLU A 228 11.85 4.50 -14.28
CA GLU A 228 10.96 5.37 -13.51
C GLU A 228 11.42 5.46 -12.04
N SER A 229 11.40 6.66 -11.46
CA SER A 229 11.81 6.87 -10.07
C SER A 229 10.84 6.19 -9.11
N GLN A 230 11.34 5.24 -8.30
CA GLN A 230 10.56 4.74 -7.17
C GLN A 230 10.38 5.79 -6.09
N THR A 231 11.12 6.89 -6.11
CA THR A 231 10.95 8.05 -5.22
C THR A 231 9.52 8.61 -5.19
N ALA A 232 8.71 8.37 -6.23
CA ALA A 232 7.29 8.67 -6.21
C ALA A 232 6.50 7.69 -5.32
N SER A 233 6.79 6.39 -5.35
CA SER A 233 6.09 5.37 -4.54
C SER A 233 6.74 5.10 -3.17
N LEU A 234 8.00 5.48 -2.94
CA LEU A 234 8.77 5.24 -1.69
C LEU A 234 8.31 6.05 -0.47
N GLY A 235 7.20 6.77 -0.60
CA GLY A 235 6.52 7.44 0.51
C GLY A 235 5.40 6.61 1.12
N VAL A 236 4.57 5.94 0.33
CA VAL A 236 3.30 5.36 0.79
C VAL A 236 3.45 3.86 1.07
N GLU A 237 3.04 3.44 2.27
CA GLU A 237 3.02 2.05 2.74
C GLU A 237 1.59 1.47 2.74
N ILE A 238 0.58 2.33 2.97
CA ILE A 238 -0.85 2.03 2.82
C ILE A 238 -1.49 3.25 2.16
N PRO A 239 -2.33 3.11 1.12
CA PRO A 239 -2.65 1.87 0.40
C PRO A 239 -1.51 1.36 -0.48
N GLY A 240 -1.59 0.10 -0.90
CA GLY A 240 -0.70 -0.51 -1.89
C GLY A 240 -0.95 -0.03 -3.32
N ALA A 241 -0.12 -0.51 -4.25
CA ALA A 241 -0.24 -0.20 -5.68
C ALA A 241 -1.44 -0.88 -6.33
N ASP A 242 -2.30 -0.04 -6.94
CA ASP A 242 -3.54 -0.43 -7.61
C ASP A 242 -4.52 -1.18 -6.69
N GLU A 243 -4.38 -1.02 -5.37
CA GLU A 243 -5.21 -1.69 -4.35
C GLU A 243 -6.68 -1.22 -4.43
N PRO A 244 -7.67 -2.13 -4.31
CA PRO A 244 -9.08 -1.77 -4.16
C PRO A 244 -9.33 -1.17 -2.77
N VAL A 245 -9.71 0.11 -2.73
CA VAL A 245 -9.92 0.90 -1.50
C VAL A 245 -11.33 1.49 -1.44
N THR A 246 -11.84 1.72 -0.23
CA THR A 246 -13.08 2.47 0.02
C THR A 246 -12.77 3.86 0.59
N LEU A 247 -13.81 4.65 0.86
CA LEU A 247 -13.70 5.82 1.74
C LEU A 247 -14.25 5.49 3.14
N PRO A 248 -13.59 5.91 4.23
CA PRO A 248 -12.40 6.78 4.28
C PRO A 248 -11.14 6.09 3.73
N LEU A 249 -10.31 6.82 2.98
CA LEU A 249 -9.05 6.29 2.48
C LEU A 249 -7.99 6.37 3.58
N HIS A 250 -7.67 5.24 4.20
CA HIS A 250 -6.56 5.13 5.13
C HIS A 250 -5.21 5.35 4.43
N ILE A 251 -4.34 6.18 5.01
CA ILE A 251 -3.01 6.49 4.48
C ILE A 251 -1.96 6.26 5.57
N LEU A 252 -0.94 5.46 5.25
CA LEU A 252 0.31 5.36 5.99
C LEU A 252 1.45 5.75 5.04
N ALA A 253 2.20 6.80 5.35
CA ALA A 253 3.27 7.29 4.50
C ALA A 253 4.43 7.97 5.25
N ARG A 254 5.67 7.60 4.91
CA ARG A 254 6.90 8.17 5.47
C ARG A 254 7.46 9.28 4.57
N VAL A 255 6.80 10.44 4.63
CA VAL A 255 6.99 11.59 3.74
C VAL A 255 7.32 12.87 4.51
N GLY A 256 8.15 13.73 3.93
CA GLY A 256 8.47 15.04 4.50
C GLY A 256 9.33 14.99 5.77
N GLN A 257 9.25 16.05 6.58
CA GLN A 257 9.92 16.20 7.87
C GLN A 257 8.90 16.17 9.03
N PRO A 258 9.26 15.70 10.25
CA PRO A 258 8.34 15.71 11.39
C PRO A 258 7.76 17.09 11.68
N GLY A 259 6.44 17.21 11.71
CA GLY A 259 5.71 18.47 11.88
C GLY A 259 5.49 19.27 10.59
N GLU A 260 5.88 18.74 9.42
CA GLU A 260 5.57 19.34 8.12
C GLU A 260 4.09 19.09 7.75
N GLN A 261 3.44 20.11 7.20
CA GLN A 261 2.10 19.99 6.63
C GLN A 261 2.17 19.31 5.26
N VAL A 262 1.39 18.23 5.11
CA VAL A 262 1.31 17.43 3.89
C VAL A 262 -0.15 17.40 3.44
N THR A 263 -0.40 17.98 2.27
CA THR A 263 -1.69 17.90 1.58
C THR A 263 -1.76 16.58 0.83
N ALA A 264 -2.79 15.78 1.13
CA ALA A 264 -3.14 14.59 0.36
C ALA A 264 -4.29 14.95 -0.59
N SER A 265 -4.12 14.68 -1.88
CA SER A 265 -5.18 14.80 -2.89
C SER A 265 -5.42 13.43 -3.52
N LEU A 266 -6.65 12.95 -3.48
CA LEU A 266 -7.12 11.73 -4.15
C LEU A 266 -7.91 12.16 -5.39
N ARG A 267 -7.42 11.79 -6.57
CA ARG A 267 -7.93 12.27 -7.86
C ARG A 267 -8.39 11.12 -8.75
N TRP A 268 -9.69 11.06 -9.03
CA TRP A 268 -10.31 10.03 -9.88
C TRP A 268 -10.10 10.32 -11.37
N GLN A 269 -10.23 9.29 -12.22
CA GLN A 269 -10.07 9.42 -13.69
C GLN A 269 -11.08 10.39 -14.35
N ASP A 270 -12.29 10.53 -13.81
CA ASP A 270 -13.29 11.51 -14.26
C ASP A 270 -12.94 12.98 -13.92
N GLY A 271 -11.91 13.21 -13.11
CA GLY A 271 -11.43 14.53 -12.71
C GLY A 271 -12.02 15.04 -11.39
N THR A 272 -12.83 14.25 -10.69
CA THR A 272 -13.19 14.49 -9.28
C THR A 272 -11.91 14.47 -8.43
N GLU A 273 -11.86 15.31 -7.39
CA GLU A 273 -10.73 15.45 -6.50
C GLU A 273 -11.20 15.62 -5.05
N LEU A 274 -10.61 14.86 -4.13
CA LEU A 274 -10.83 14.94 -2.67
C LEU A 274 -9.50 15.28 -2.02
N THR A 275 -9.45 16.39 -1.28
CA THR A 275 -8.18 16.95 -0.79
C THR A 275 -8.30 17.39 0.66
N ASP A 276 -7.31 17.01 1.49
CA ASP A 276 -7.17 17.46 2.88
C ASP A 276 -5.69 17.65 3.26
N THR A 277 -5.39 18.27 4.39
CA THR A 277 -4.02 18.59 4.83
C THR A 277 -3.72 18.14 6.25
N PHE A 278 -2.83 17.16 6.35
CA PHE A 278 -2.41 16.49 7.58
C PHE A 278 -1.11 17.11 8.11
N THR A 279 -0.85 16.95 9.41
CA THR A 279 0.45 17.27 10.01
C THR A 279 1.19 15.98 10.29
N THR A 280 2.40 15.84 9.75
CA THR A 280 3.20 14.62 9.91
C THR A 280 3.72 14.46 11.35
N LEU A 281 3.60 13.24 11.89
CA LEU A 281 4.22 12.82 13.13
C LEU A 281 5.74 12.58 12.92
N ARG A 282 6.46 12.29 14.00
CA ARG A 282 7.86 11.84 13.94
C ARG A 282 7.90 10.31 13.78
N GLY A 283 8.28 9.83 12.60
CA GLY A 283 8.54 8.41 12.38
C GLY A 283 9.80 7.91 13.11
N GLU A 284 9.91 6.59 13.30
CA GLU A 284 11.05 5.94 13.95
C GLU A 284 12.37 6.16 13.20
N ASP A 285 12.29 6.29 11.87
CA ASP A 285 13.40 6.59 10.97
C ASP A 285 13.74 8.09 10.89
N GLY A 286 13.08 8.93 11.69
CA GLY A 286 13.29 10.37 11.75
C GLY A 286 12.66 11.17 10.61
N ARG A 287 12.00 10.53 9.64
CA ARG A 287 11.17 11.20 8.62
C ARG A 287 9.85 11.68 9.22
N GLY A 288 9.16 12.56 8.48
CA GLY A 288 7.74 12.79 8.70
C GLY A 288 6.95 11.50 8.46
N LEU A 289 5.95 11.25 9.31
CA LEU A 289 5.01 10.15 9.18
C LEU A 289 3.58 10.70 9.08
N LEU A 290 2.95 10.55 7.92
CA LEU A 290 1.51 10.74 7.76
C LEU A 290 0.85 9.39 8.07
N ILE A 291 -0.02 9.36 9.06
CA ILE A 291 -0.79 8.17 9.45
C ILE A 291 -2.19 8.60 9.89
N ASP A 292 -3.10 8.67 8.92
CA ASP A 292 -4.45 9.24 9.10
C ASP A 292 -5.40 8.72 7.99
N SER A 293 -6.63 9.22 7.92
CA SER A 293 -7.62 8.80 6.91
C SER A 293 -8.27 9.99 6.18
N LEU A 294 -8.25 9.96 4.85
CA LEU A 294 -8.82 10.98 3.98
C LEU A 294 -10.28 10.66 3.62
N ASP A 295 -11.20 11.57 3.94
CA ASP A 295 -12.65 11.43 3.65
C ASP A 295 -13.29 12.80 3.37
N TRP A 296 -14.52 12.81 2.88
CA TRP A 296 -15.24 14.03 2.49
C TRP A 296 -15.56 14.94 3.69
N GLN A 297 -14.93 16.11 3.74
CA GLN A 297 -15.06 17.09 4.83
C GLN A 297 -16.35 17.94 4.82
N MET A 298 -17.48 17.40 4.32
CA MET A 298 -18.74 18.14 4.17
C MET A 298 -19.95 17.31 4.61
N GLU A 299 -20.86 17.90 5.41
CA GLU A 299 -22.14 17.27 5.82
C GLU A 299 -22.96 16.76 4.63
N SER A 300 -22.96 17.53 3.55
CA SER A 300 -23.44 17.09 2.24
C SER A 300 -22.28 16.51 1.44
N GLN A 301 -22.05 15.20 1.56
CA GLN A 301 -21.12 14.49 0.68
C GLN A 301 -21.55 14.70 -0.80
N PRO A 302 -20.63 15.04 -1.72
CA PRO A 302 -20.95 15.08 -3.14
C PRO A 302 -21.30 13.67 -3.66
N PRO A 303 -21.97 13.54 -4.82
CA PRO A 303 -22.18 12.23 -5.44
C PRO A 303 -20.82 11.52 -5.58
N GLN A 304 -20.68 10.34 -4.95
CA GLN A 304 -19.42 9.59 -5.02
C GLN A 304 -19.16 9.19 -6.49
N PRO A 305 -17.90 9.30 -6.98
CA PRO A 305 -17.53 8.78 -8.28
C PRO A 305 -17.82 7.27 -8.37
N PRO A 306 -18.28 6.76 -9.52
CA PRO A 306 -18.40 5.32 -9.73
C PRO A 306 -17.02 4.65 -9.63
N SER A 307 -16.98 3.37 -9.26
CA SER A 307 -15.74 2.64 -9.01
C SER A 307 -14.77 2.70 -10.19
N GLN A 308 -13.61 3.31 -9.97
CA GLN A 308 -12.63 3.60 -11.01
C GLN A 308 -11.24 3.81 -10.40
N PRO A 309 -10.16 3.76 -11.21
CA PRO A 309 -8.83 4.13 -10.74
C PRO A 309 -8.74 5.60 -10.30
N ALA A 310 -7.90 5.86 -9.32
CA ALA A 310 -7.53 7.19 -8.86
C ALA A 310 -6.01 7.24 -8.56
N GLU A 311 -5.46 8.45 -8.51
CA GLU A 311 -4.11 8.71 -8.00
C GLU A 311 -4.22 9.45 -6.66
N LEU A 312 -3.68 8.85 -5.60
CA LEU A 312 -3.37 9.57 -4.36
C LEU A 312 -2.03 10.29 -4.57
N GLU A 313 -1.99 11.60 -4.37
CA GLU A 313 -0.81 12.44 -4.44
C GLU A 313 -0.57 13.17 -3.11
N LEU A 314 0.61 12.99 -2.52
CA LEU A 314 1.03 13.67 -1.31
C LEU A 314 1.98 14.82 -1.67
N ARG A 315 1.65 16.05 -1.25
CA ARG A 315 2.47 17.26 -1.47
C ARG A 315 2.77 17.98 -0.16
N ASN A 316 3.93 18.62 -0.05
CA ASN A 316 4.16 19.56 1.04
C ASN A 316 3.59 20.96 0.75
N ALA A 317 3.61 21.83 1.76
CA ALA A 317 3.16 23.22 1.67
C ALA A 317 3.87 24.10 0.60
N ALA A 318 4.99 23.65 0.01
CA ALA A 318 5.64 24.31 -1.13
C ALA A 318 5.10 23.83 -2.50
N GLY A 319 4.17 22.88 -2.52
CA GLY A 319 3.62 22.24 -3.71
C GLY A 319 4.47 21.10 -4.27
N THR A 320 5.60 20.77 -3.63
CA THR A 320 6.48 19.67 -4.05
C THR A 320 5.79 18.33 -3.77
N VAL A 321 5.70 17.47 -4.79
CA VAL A 321 5.22 16.10 -4.66
C VAL A 321 6.22 15.30 -3.82
N LEU A 322 5.76 14.76 -2.71
CA LEU A 322 6.50 13.87 -1.81
C LEU A 322 6.30 12.41 -2.19
N ALA A 323 5.07 12.05 -2.60
CA ALA A 323 4.73 10.70 -3.06
C ALA A 323 3.49 10.69 -3.96
N ARG A 324 3.31 9.60 -4.70
CA ARG A 324 2.12 9.24 -5.48
C ARG A 324 1.85 7.74 -5.38
N GLN A 325 0.58 7.38 -5.32
CA GLN A 325 0.11 6.02 -5.18
C GLN A 325 -1.14 5.80 -6.06
N PRO A 326 -1.06 5.03 -7.16
CA PRO A 326 -2.25 4.62 -7.90
C PRO A 326 -3.06 3.63 -7.06
N VAL A 327 -4.38 3.76 -7.11
CA VAL A 327 -5.36 2.95 -6.35
C VAL A 327 -6.62 2.72 -7.19
N ARG A 328 -7.46 1.75 -6.83
CA ARG A 328 -8.83 1.64 -7.35
C ARG A 328 -9.83 1.97 -6.25
N VAL A 329 -10.48 3.13 -6.34
CA VAL A 329 -11.54 3.49 -5.38
C VAL A 329 -12.83 2.78 -5.77
N LEU A 330 -13.47 2.14 -4.79
CA LEU A 330 -14.77 1.49 -4.91
C LEU A 330 -15.87 2.43 -4.40
N SER A 331 -16.94 2.58 -5.18
CA SER A 331 -18.18 3.25 -4.76
C SER A 331 -18.92 2.41 -3.72
N HIS A 332 -19.72 3.04 -2.86
CA HIS A 332 -20.48 2.37 -1.79
C HIS A 332 -21.49 1.32 -2.29
N ASP A 333 -21.87 1.35 -3.57
CA ASP A 333 -22.81 0.43 -4.24
C ASP A 333 -22.13 -0.64 -5.09
N ASP A 334 -20.79 -0.68 -5.12
CA ASP A 334 -20.02 -1.71 -5.83
C ASP A 334 -20.26 -3.09 -5.20
N PRO A 335 -20.50 -4.16 -5.98
CA PRO A 335 -20.62 -5.52 -5.45
C PRO A 335 -19.36 -5.98 -4.70
N GLU A 336 -18.18 -5.40 -4.93
CA GLU A 336 -16.93 -5.65 -4.22
C GLU A 336 -16.79 -4.85 -2.91
N VAL A 337 -17.81 -4.11 -2.48
CA VAL A 337 -17.90 -3.48 -1.15
C VAL A 337 -18.81 -4.26 -0.21
N MET A 338 -18.50 -4.23 1.09
CA MET A 338 -19.39 -4.67 2.16
C MET A 338 -19.40 -3.67 3.33
N GLN A 339 -20.39 -3.78 4.21
CA GLN A 339 -20.47 -2.98 5.42
C GLN A 339 -20.08 -3.78 6.66
N VAL A 340 -19.37 -3.13 7.57
CA VAL A 340 -19.09 -3.61 8.94
C VAL A 340 -19.56 -2.57 9.95
N THR A 341 -20.01 -3.03 11.12
CA THR A 341 -20.33 -2.16 12.26
C THR A 341 -19.15 -2.10 13.20
N LEU A 342 -18.67 -0.90 13.50
CA LEU A 342 -17.65 -0.64 14.50
C LEU A 342 -18.26 0.01 15.72
N TYR A 343 -17.60 -0.09 16.87
CA TYR A 343 -18.03 0.57 18.09
C TYR A 343 -17.00 1.59 18.52
N PHE A 344 -17.39 2.87 18.57
CA PHE A 344 -16.58 3.98 19.06
C PHE A 344 -17.20 4.59 20.32
N VAL A 345 -16.41 5.33 21.09
CA VAL A 345 -16.86 6.02 22.30
C VAL A 345 -17.59 7.30 21.91
N LEU A 346 -18.66 7.64 22.62
CA LEU A 346 -19.31 8.96 22.58
C LEU A 346 -19.63 9.35 24.03
N GLY A 347 -18.87 10.30 24.57
CA GLY A 347 -18.86 10.57 26.02
C GLY A 347 -18.29 9.39 26.80
N GLU A 348 -19.16 8.62 27.47
CA GLU A 348 -18.79 7.42 28.25
C GLU A 348 -19.45 6.13 27.72
N GLN A 349 -20.11 6.18 26.55
CA GLN A 349 -20.88 5.07 25.98
C GLN A 349 -20.35 4.63 24.62
N LEU A 350 -20.50 3.36 24.28
CA LEU A 350 -20.22 2.88 22.93
C LEU A 350 -21.40 3.09 22.00
N GLN A 351 -21.11 3.53 20.78
CA GLN A 351 -22.08 3.76 19.72
C GLN A 351 -21.66 3.02 18.43
N PRO A 352 -22.61 2.37 17.72
CA PRO A 352 -22.32 1.70 16.46
C PRO A 352 -22.16 2.70 15.31
N VAL A 353 -21.09 2.55 14.53
CA VAL A 353 -20.81 3.30 13.30
C VAL A 353 -20.60 2.32 12.15
N GLN A 354 -21.28 2.53 11.03
CA GLN A 354 -21.10 1.71 9.83
C GLN A 354 -19.88 2.21 9.03
N ARG A 355 -19.08 1.28 8.52
CA ARG A 355 -17.99 1.53 7.56
C ARG A 355 -18.19 0.69 6.31
N ASN A 356 -17.84 1.25 5.16
CA ASN A 356 -17.72 0.52 3.90
C ASN A 356 -16.28 0.02 3.76
N ILE A 357 -16.09 -1.28 3.56
CA ILE A 357 -14.77 -1.90 3.36
C ILE A 357 -14.76 -2.74 2.07
N PRO A 358 -13.59 -2.99 1.46
CA PRO A 358 -13.46 -3.98 0.40
C PRO A 358 -13.91 -5.38 0.85
N ARG A 359 -14.59 -6.11 -0.04
CA ARG A 359 -15.15 -7.43 0.25
C ARG A 359 -14.04 -8.44 0.52
N THR A 360 -14.10 -9.07 1.68
CA THR A 360 -13.20 -10.15 2.09
C THR A 360 -13.97 -11.32 2.71
N GLU A 361 -13.37 -12.51 2.74
CA GLU A 361 -13.85 -13.64 3.55
C GLU A 361 -13.52 -13.43 5.04
N GLY A 362 -12.41 -12.75 5.33
CA GLY A 362 -11.90 -12.50 6.69
C GLY A 362 -12.58 -11.34 7.42
N VAL A 363 -13.92 -11.24 7.35
CA VAL A 363 -14.69 -10.04 7.73
C VAL A 363 -14.40 -9.56 9.15
N GLY A 364 -14.32 -10.47 10.13
CA GLY A 364 -14.00 -10.11 11.52
C GLY A 364 -12.60 -9.51 11.70
N ALA A 365 -11.62 -9.98 10.93
CA ALA A 365 -10.26 -9.44 10.95
C ALA A 365 -10.18 -8.09 10.24
N ALA A 366 -10.98 -7.88 9.19
CA ALA A 366 -11.09 -6.57 8.53
C ALA A 366 -11.80 -5.54 9.41
N ALA A 367 -12.90 -5.90 10.07
CA ALA A 367 -13.59 -5.04 11.03
C ALA A 367 -12.68 -4.58 12.17
N LEU A 368 -11.79 -5.45 12.67
CA LEU A 368 -10.77 -5.05 13.66
C LEU A 368 -9.68 -4.15 13.05
N ARG A 369 -9.17 -4.45 11.85
CA ARG A 369 -8.16 -3.58 11.19
C ARG A 369 -8.69 -2.17 10.90
N GLU A 370 -9.97 -2.06 10.54
CA GLU A 370 -10.70 -0.81 10.38
C GLU A 370 -10.89 -0.08 11.73
N LEU A 371 -11.29 -0.79 12.80
CA LEU A 371 -11.42 -0.24 14.16
C LEU A 371 -10.12 0.40 14.65
N LEU A 372 -8.96 -0.21 14.33
CA LEU A 372 -7.63 0.31 14.67
C LEU A 372 -7.23 1.58 13.91
N TRP A 373 -8.03 2.08 12.96
CA TRP A 373 -7.85 3.41 12.34
C TRP A 373 -8.67 4.50 13.03
N GLY A 374 -9.57 4.14 13.94
CA GLY A 374 -10.31 5.11 14.76
C GLY A 374 -11.57 5.70 14.10
N PRO A 375 -12.11 6.79 14.69
CA PRO A 375 -13.41 7.37 14.33
C PRO A 375 -13.49 7.92 12.89
N PRO A 376 -14.67 8.26 12.38
CA PRO A 376 -14.81 8.93 11.07
C PRO A 376 -14.07 10.27 11.02
N PRO A 377 -13.32 10.60 9.95
CA PRO A 377 -12.61 11.89 9.84
C PRO A 377 -13.54 13.11 9.92
N LEU A 378 -14.72 13.05 9.28
CA LEU A 378 -15.79 14.03 9.45
C LEU A 378 -16.51 13.80 10.80
N ASN A 379 -15.83 14.13 11.89
CA ASN A 379 -16.23 13.74 13.24
C ASN A 379 -17.15 14.74 13.96
N LEU A 380 -18.14 15.32 13.26
CA LEU A 380 -19.00 16.37 13.82
C LEU A 380 -19.84 15.92 15.04
N ALA A 381 -20.00 14.60 15.23
CA ALA A 381 -20.64 14.00 16.40
C ALA A 381 -19.74 13.91 17.63
N GLY A 382 -18.41 13.95 17.49
CA GLY A 382 -17.46 13.79 18.60
C GLY A 382 -17.26 12.33 19.04
N PHE A 383 -17.16 11.39 18.09
CA PHE A 383 -16.76 10.02 18.38
C PHE A 383 -15.28 9.94 18.77
N GLU A 384 -14.96 9.27 19.85
CA GLU A 384 -13.60 9.04 20.33
C GLU A 384 -13.25 7.55 20.25
N THR A 385 -11.96 7.21 20.38
CA THR A 385 -11.56 5.83 20.69
C THR A 385 -10.68 5.79 21.92
N ALA A 386 -10.94 4.81 22.80
CA ALA A 386 -10.03 4.53 23.91
C ALA A 386 -8.81 3.71 23.47
N ILE A 387 -8.82 3.13 22.26
CA ILE A 387 -7.69 2.38 21.68
C ILE A 387 -6.53 3.37 21.45
N PRO A 388 -5.28 3.02 21.78
CA PRO A 388 -4.15 3.92 21.54
C PRO A 388 -3.98 4.29 20.06
N MET A 389 -3.91 5.59 19.78
CA MET A 389 -3.69 6.12 18.44
C MET A 389 -2.18 6.23 18.13
N PRO A 390 -1.76 6.46 16.87
CA PRO A 390 -0.34 6.53 16.51
C PRO A 390 0.48 7.52 17.36
N GLU A 391 -0.14 8.60 17.84
CA GLU A 391 0.51 9.53 18.77
C GLU A 391 0.71 8.98 20.20
N ASP A 392 -0.22 8.17 20.75
CA ASP A 392 0.04 7.42 21.99
C ASP A 392 1.23 6.47 21.76
N VAL A 393 1.18 5.71 20.65
CA VAL A 393 2.13 4.65 20.29
C VAL A 393 3.56 5.17 20.06
N LEU A 394 3.72 6.34 19.43
CA LEU A 394 5.02 6.96 19.17
C LEU A 394 5.59 7.73 20.37
N ASN A 395 4.74 8.24 21.27
CA ASN A 395 5.18 8.96 22.48
C ASN A 395 5.22 8.08 23.74
N TYR A 396 4.90 6.78 23.64
CA TYR A 396 4.84 5.89 24.80
C TYR A 396 6.20 5.70 25.47
N HIS A 397 6.26 6.04 26.77
CA HIS A 397 7.49 6.12 27.56
C HIS A 397 8.28 4.80 27.71
N ALA A 398 7.63 3.65 27.49
CA ALA A 398 8.22 2.31 27.55
C ALA A 398 8.12 1.57 26.21
N ARG A 399 8.10 2.33 25.10
CA ARG A 399 8.17 1.81 23.72
C ARG A 399 9.55 1.16 23.48
N GLU A 400 9.55 0.01 22.83
CA GLU A 400 10.79 -0.70 22.44
C GLU A 400 11.17 -0.41 20.97
N SER A 401 12.40 -0.78 20.58
CA SER A 401 13.00 -0.37 19.29
C SER A 401 12.44 -1.07 18.05
N ASP A 402 11.73 -2.16 18.27
CA ASP A 402 11.07 -3.02 17.29
C ASP A 402 9.58 -2.71 17.11
N TRP A 403 9.02 -1.81 17.94
CA TRP A 403 7.65 -1.33 17.79
C TRP A 403 7.48 -0.54 16.49
N GLY A 404 6.33 -0.71 15.84
CA GLY A 404 5.87 0.07 14.71
C GLY A 404 5.10 1.34 15.10
N PRO A 405 4.55 2.07 14.12
CA PRO A 405 3.92 3.38 14.36
C PRO A 405 2.49 3.29 14.87
N ARG A 406 1.88 2.11 14.85
CA ARG A 406 0.48 1.86 15.24
C ARG A 406 0.29 0.43 15.72
N ILE A 407 -0.83 0.20 16.40
CA ILE A 407 -1.34 -1.14 16.69
C ILE A 407 -1.73 -1.84 15.38
N THR A 408 -1.38 -3.11 15.27
CA THR A 408 -1.80 -4.00 14.19
C THR A 408 -2.51 -5.24 14.75
N LEU A 409 -3.23 -5.95 13.88
CA LEU A 409 -3.83 -7.25 14.21
C LEU A 409 -2.89 -8.36 13.72
N VAL A 410 -2.23 -9.05 14.65
CA VAL A 410 -1.35 -10.20 14.38
C VAL A 410 -2.18 -11.39 13.90
N GLY A 411 -3.37 -11.61 14.49
CA GLY A 411 -4.26 -12.69 14.07
C GLY A 411 -5.67 -12.59 14.64
N LEU A 412 -6.58 -13.34 14.02
CA LEU A 412 -7.92 -13.61 14.55
C LEU A 412 -8.24 -15.08 14.30
N ASN A 413 -8.46 -15.85 15.36
CA ASN A 413 -8.89 -17.24 15.29
C ASN A 413 -10.25 -17.40 15.97
N ILE A 414 -11.15 -18.19 15.39
CA ILE A 414 -12.51 -18.43 15.93
C ILE A 414 -12.73 -19.94 16.04
N VAL A 415 -12.83 -20.44 17.27
CA VAL A 415 -13.01 -21.87 17.56
C VAL A 415 -14.15 -22.03 18.57
N ASP A 416 -15.12 -22.89 18.26
CA ASP A 416 -16.29 -23.21 19.11
C ASP A 416 -17.08 -21.99 19.66
N GLY A 417 -17.04 -20.87 18.93
CA GLY A 417 -17.70 -19.62 19.31
C GLY A 417 -16.83 -18.63 20.10
N VAL A 418 -15.58 -19.00 20.42
CA VAL A 418 -14.59 -18.13 21.06
C VAL A 418 -13.71 -17.50 19.97
N ALA A 419 -13.73 -16.17 19.87
CA ALA A 419 -12.85 -15.41 18.99
C ALA A 419 -11.63 -14.88 19.76
N THR A 420 -10.45 -15.42 19.50
CA THR A 420 -9.18 -14.88 20.01
C THR A 420 -8.62 -13.89 18.99
N ALA A 421 -8.63 -12.61 19.34
CA ALA A 421 -8.03 -11.53 18.58
C ALA A 421 -6.66 -11.19 19.18
N ASP A 422 -5.61 -11.39 18.40
CA ASP A 422 -4.21 -11.19 18.80
C ASP A 422 -3.67 -9.91 18.15
N PHE A 423 -3.19 -8.99 18.98
CA PHE A 423 -2.74 -7.66 18.57
C PHE A 423 -1.24 -7.50 18.79
N SER A 424 -0.63 -6.59 18.04
CA SER A 424 0.78 -6.31 18.22
C SER A 424 1.06 -5.51 19.50
N GLN A 425 2.30 -5.61 19.99
CA GLN A 425 2.74 -5.07 21.28
C GLN A 425 2.44 -3.60 21.54
N GLU A 426 2.26 -2.78 20.50
CA GLU A 426 1.85 -1.37 20.61
C GLU A 426 0.52 -1.19 21.34
N LEU A 427 -0.34 -2.22 21.44
CA LEU A 427 -1.57 -2.15 22.23
C LEU A 427 -1.28 -1.90 23.71
N ARG A 428 -0.07 -2.21 24.22
CA ARG A 428 0.38 -1.88 25.58
C ARG A 428 0.57 -0.37 25.83
N SER A 429 0.46 0.49 24.80
CA SER A 429 0.67 1.94 24.91
C SER A 429 -0.45 2.74 25.61
N TYR A 430 -1.51 2.10 26.09
CA TYR A 430 -2.64 2.83 26.72
C TYR A 430 -2.20 3.62 27.97
N ALA A 431 -2.31 4.94 27.89
CA ALA A 431 -2.21 5.82 29.05
C ALA A 431 -3.62 6.05 29.63
N GLY A 432 -3.88 5.55 30.85
CA GLY A 432 -5.17 5.72 31.54
C GLY A 432 -5.34 4.84 32.76
N GLY A 433 -6.49 4.94 33.42
CA GLY A 433 -6.95 4.00 34.45
C GLY A 433 -7.97 3.00 33.92
N SER A 434 -8.55 2.20 34.83
CA SER A 434 -9.53 1.13 34.55
C SER A 434 -10.62 1.45 33.52
N LEU A 435 -11.12 2.69 33.46
CA LEU A 435 -12.10 3.12 32.47
C LEU A 435 -11.58 3.06 31.02
N ARG A 436 -10.34 3.50 30.74
CA ARG A 436 -9.75 3.40 29.38
C ARG A 436 -9.57 1.93 29.00
N VAL A 437 -9.09 1.10 29.94
CA VAL A 437 -8.94 -0.35 29.74
C VAL A 437 -10.28 -1.02 29.42
N MET A 438 -11.32 -0.73 30.20
CA MET A 438 -12.68 -1.22 29.96
C MET A 438 -13.20 -0.81 28.57
N LEU A 439 -13.02 0.45 28.17
CA LEU A 439 -13.47 0.94 26.86
C LEU A 439 -12.67 0.35 25.69
N ILE A 440 -11.34 0.12 25.84
CA ILE A 440 -10.54 -0.62 24.84
C ILE A 440 -11.14 -2.00 24.61
N ARG A 441 -11.35 -2.76 25.70
CA ARG A 441 -11.95 -4.09 25.63
C ARG A 441 -13.33 -4.04 24.98
N GLN A 442 -14.22 -3.18 25.45
CA GLN A 442 -15.60 -3.15 24.96
C GLN A 442 -15.70 -2.80 23.46
N GLN A 443 -14.86 -1.89 22.93
CA GLN A 443 -14.86 -1.58 21.49
C GLN A 443 -14.51 -2.81 20.65
N ILE A 444 -13.45 -3.55 21.04
CA ILE A 444 -13.01 -4.78 20.38
C ILE A 444 -14.07 -5.88 20.53
N GLU A 445 -14.57 -6.09 21.74
CA GLU A 445 -15.56 -7.13 22.04
C GLU A 445 -16.90 -6.89 21.30
N GLN A 446 -17.45 -5.67 21.29
CA GLN A 446 -18.69 -5.39 20.57
C GLN A 446 -18.51 -5.46 19.04
N THR A 447 -17.37 -5.00 18.51
CA THR A 447 -17.06 -5.09 17.07
C THR A 447 -16.97 -6.54 16.59
N LEU A 448 -16.49 -7.49 17.41
CA LEU A 448 -16.53 -8.92 17.05
C LEU A 448 -17.91 -9.58 17.32
N ARG A 449 -18.64 -9.16 18.37
CA ARG A 449 -19.97 -9.71 18.71
C ARG A 449 -21.07 -9.38 17.68
N GLN A 450 -20.79 -8.56 16.67
CA GLN A 450 -21.70 -8.37 15.53
C GLN A 450 -21.88 -9.66 14.69
N PHE A 451 -20.89 -10.56 14.72
CA PHE A 451 -20.93 -11.81 13.96
C PHE A 451 -21.56 -12.92 14.80
N SER A 452 -22.62 -13.55 14.30
CA SER A 452 -23.37 -14.59 15.02
C SER A 452 -22.58 -15.89 15.32
N THR A 453 -21.39 -16.03 14.74
CA THR A 453 -20.41 -17.08 15.04
C THR A 453 -19.57 -16.77 16.29
N VAL A 454 -19.65 -15.57 16.86
CA VAL A 454 -18.86 -15.11 18.02
C VAL A 454 -19.75 -14.97 19.26
N GLN A 455 -19.44 -15.76 20.29
CA GLN A 455 -20.14 -15.79 21.57
C GLN A 455 -19.27 -15.23 22.71
N GLU A 456 -17.97 -15.51 22.64
CA GLU A 456 -16.95 -15.02 23.56
C GLU A 456 -15.81 -14.38 22.76
N VAL A 457 -15.17 -13.36 23.33
CA VAL A 457 -14.01 -12.69 22.73
C VAL A 457 -12.87 -12.71 23.74
N ARG A 458 -11.69 -13.13 23.28
CA ARG A 458 -10.43 -13.07 24.02
C ARG A 458 -9.50 -12.12 23.28
N ILE A 459 -8.81 -11.28 24.03
CA ILE A 459 -7.83 -10.32 23.51
C ILE A 459 -6.46 -10.82 23.94
N ALA A 460 -5.55 -10.93 22.99
CA ALA A 460 -4.15 -11.28 23.22
C ALA A 460 -3.23 -10.16 22.73
N ILE A 461 -2.00 -10.13 23.27
CA ILE A 461 -0.92 -9.29 22.77
C ILE A 461 0.32 -10.17 22.57
N GLU A 462 0.80 -10.29 21.33
CA GLU A 462 1.87 -11.22 20.95
C GLU A 462 1.62 -12.68 21.45
N GLY A 463 0.36 -13.11 21.42
CA GLY A 463 -0.09 -14.42 21.91
C GLY A 463 -0.29 -14.55 23.44
N GLU A 464 0.06 -13.55 24.24
CA GLU A 464 -0.23 -13.52 25.68
C GLU A 464 -1.69 -13.19 25.95
N THR A 465 -2.41 -13.96 26.78
CA THR A 465 -3.82 -13.68 27.17
C THR A 465 -4.01 -13.26 28.63
N GLU A 466 -3.08 -13.65 29.51
CA GLU A 466 -3.15 -13.34 30.95
C GLU A 466 -2.63 -11.93 31.21
N ALA A 467 -3.19 -11.21 32.19
CA ALA A 467 -2.87 -9.81 32.50
C ALA A 467 -3.09 -8.78 31.36
N VAL A 468 -3.52 -9.20 30.16
CA VAL A 468 -3.83 -8.31 29.04
C VAL A 468 -5.12 -7.55 29.29
N LEU A 469 -5.00 -6.22 29.35
CA LEU A 469 -6.11 -5.29 29.61
C LEU A 469 -6.88 -5.63 30.91
N GLU A 470 -6.15 -5.85 32.01
CA GLU A 470 -6.72 -5.86 33.36
C GLU A 470 -6.97 -4.43 33.91
N PRO A 471 -8.10 -4.19 34.61
CA PRO A 471 -8.55 -2.85 35.03
C PRO A 471 -7.98 -2.35 36.36
#